data_AF-A0A238W5Y6-F1
#
_entry.id   AF-A0A238W5Y6-F1
#
_cell.length_a   1.000
_cell.length_b   1.000
_cell.length_c   1.000
_cell.angle_alpha   90.00
_cell.angle_beta   90.00
_cell.angle_gamma   90.00
#
_symmetry.space_group_name_H-M   'P 1'
#
loop_
_entity.id
_entity.type
_entity.pdbx_description
1 polymer ?
#
loop_
_entity_poly.entity_id
_entity_poly.type
_entity_poly.pdbx_seq_one_letter_code
_entity_poly.pdbx_strand_id
1 'polypeptide(L)'
;MLQSYSSIPSTLIRTILLWAFSNVGGTLWLLVDFSLDRLNDYPIALLAGLVGAMASLAIIPLVVPFFTIMSRCCSDWPRRTLALLGVVLFFLVANYLLLLLLPIDSLTSLLEMSLPYLGAALLAVLWLYGPAQRNVPAVS
;
A
#
# COMPACT_ATOMS: atom_id res chain seq x y z
N MET A 1 -22.44 17.32 -12.14
CA MET A 1 -21.36 16.39 -12.55
C MET A 1 -19.93 16.91 -12.26
N LEU A 2 -19.71 17.90 -11.38
CA LEU A 2 -18.37 18.46 -11.09
C LEU A 2 -17.63 17.80 -9.91
N GLN A 3 -18.30 17.00 -9.06
CA GLN A 3 -17.68 16.39 -7.88
C GLN A 3 -16.75 15.21 -8.18
N SER A 4 -16.96 14.49 -9.30
CA SER A 4 -16.12 13.33 -9.65
C SER A 4 -14.67 13.74 -9.96
N TYR A 5 -14.47 14.86 -10.64
CA TYR A 5 -13.15 15.29 -11.13
C TYR A 5 -12.20 15.76 -10.03
N SER A 6 -12.73 16.29 -8.92
CA SER A 6 -11.94 16.69 -7.74
C SER A 6 -11.53 15.48 -6.87
N SER A 7 -12.33 14.42 -6.88
CA SER A 7 -12.08 13.22 -6.05
C SER A 7 -10.98 12.30 -6.58
N ILE A 8 -10.78 12.26 -7.90
CA ILE A 8 -9.77 11.44 -8.58
C ILE A 8 -8.33 11.86 -8.22
N PRO A 9 -7.92 13.15 -8.35
CA PRO A 9 -6.57 13.57 -7.98
C PRO A 9 -6.33 13.40 -6.47
N SER A 10 -7.34 13.63 -5.63
CA SER A 10 -7.23 13.38 -4.18
C SER A 10 -7.01 11.89 -3.87
N THR A 11 -7.73 11.00 -4.53
CA THR A 11 -7.57 9.54 -4.36
C THR A 11 -6.20 9.07 -4.84
N LEU A 12 -5.73 9.55 -5.99
CA LEU A 12 -4.40 9.22 -6.50
C LEU A 12 -3.28 9.73 -5.59
N ILE A 13 -3.35 10.97 -5.12
CA ILE A 13 -2.36 11.51 -4.16
C ILE A 13 -2.32 10.65 -2.89
N ARG A 14 -3.49 10.34 -2.33
CA ARG A 14 -3.61 9.48 -1.14
C ARG A 14 -3.01 8.10 -1.36
N THR A 15 -3.20 7.54 -2.55
CA THR A 15 -2.67 6.24 -2.96
C THR A 15 -1.16 6.27 -3.13
N ILE A 16 -0.61 7.32 -3.77
CA ILE A 16 0.83 7.50 -3.94
C ILE A 16 1.51 7.66 -2.58
N LEU A 17 0.92 8.44 -1.67
CA LEU A 17 1.41 8.58 -0.30
C LEU A 17 1.41 7.22 0.42
N LEU A 18 0.32 6.48 0.34
CA LEU A 18 0.21 5.14 0.93
C LEU A 18 1.26 4.18 0.36
N TRP A 19 1.43 4.18 -0.96
CA TRP A 19 2.45 3.39 -1.65
C TRP A 19 3.86 3.76 -1.17
N ALA A 20 4.17 5.06 -1.10
CA ALA A 20 5.47 5.54 -0.66
C ALA A 20 5.77 5.16 0.79
N PHE A 21 4.83 5.41 1.71
CA PHE A 21 5.00 5.06 3.12
C PHE A 21 5.10 3.56 3.36
N SER A 22 4.32 2.75 2.63
CA SER A 22 4.39 1.28 2.72
C SER A 22 5.74 0.75 2.24
N ASN A 23 6.22 1.20 1.07
CA ASN A 23 7.49 0.74 0.52
C ASN A 23 8.69 1.23 1.33
N VAL A 24 8.72 2.50 1.74
CA VAL A 24 9.78 3.02 2.60
C VAL A 24 9.76 2.33 3.96
N GLY A 25 8.60 2.20 4.59
CA GLY A 25 8.47 1.55 5.89
C GLY A 25 8.87 0.08 5.87
N GLY A 26 8.40 -0.68 4.88
CA GLY A 26 8.76 -2.09 4.72
C GLY A 26 10.24 -2.29 4.41
N THR A 27 10.81 -1.46 3.52
CA THR A 27 12.24 -1.53 3.18
C THR A 27 13.12 -1.16 4.37
N LEU A 28 12.76 -0.12 5.13
CA LEU A 28 13.48 0.26 6.35
C LEU A 28 13.44 -0.85 7.40
N TRP A 29 12.29 -1.52 7.55
CA TRP A 29 12.19 -2.66 8.46
C TRP A 29 13.10 -3.81 8.04
N LEU A 30 13.06 -4.21 6.76
CA LEU A 30 13.99 -5.21 6.23
C LEU A 30 15.45 -4.79 6.43
N LEU A 31 15.76 -3.50 6.20
CA LEU A 31 17.12 -3.00 6.38
C LEU A 31 17.59 -3.17 7.83
N VAL A 32 16.72 -2.87 8.80
CA VAL A 32 17.02 -3.11 10.22
C VAL A 32 17.22 -4.60 10.48
N ASP A 33 16.30 -5.45 10.03
CA ASP A 33 16.33 -6.91 10.23
C ASP A 33 17.63 -7.53 9.69
N PHE A 34 17.97 -7.25 8.43
CA PHE A 34 19.20 -7.73 7.80
C PHE A 34 20.46 -7.12 8.45
N SER A 35 20.41 -5.85 8.87
CA SER A 35 21.55 -5.21 9.53
C SER A 35 21.87 -5.78 10.92
N LEU A 36 20.85 -6.30 11.62
CA LEU A 36 20.98 -6.93 12.93
C LEU A 36 21.62 -8.32 12.82
N ASP A 37 21.30 -9.08 11.78
CA ASP A 37 21.92 -10.38 11.53
C ASP A 37 23.33 -10.25 10.95
N ARG A 38 23.49 -9.46 9.88
CA ARG A 38 24.79 -9.20 9.23
C ARG A 38 24.79 -7.84 8.55
N LEU A 39 25.63 -6.92 9.04
CA LEU A 39 25.82 -5.59 8.47
C LEU A 39 26.18 -5.58 6.97
N ASN A 40 26.67 -6.68 6.39
CA ASN A 40 26.98 -6.76 4.95
C ASN A 40 25.78 -7.13 4.07
N ASP A 41 24.63 -7.53 4.65
CA ASP A 41 23.48 -8.04 3.91
C ASP A 41 22.40 -6.97 3.66
N TYR A 42 22.64 -5.72 4.09
CA TYR A 42 21.78 -4.56 3.78
C TYR A 42 21.49 -4.31 2.28
N PRO A 43 22.38 -4.57 1.29
CA PRO A 43 22.02 -4.38 -0.12
C PRO A 43 20.91 -5.33 -0.58
N ILE A 44 20.76 -6.50 0.07
CA ILE A 44 19.68 -7.45 -0.22
C ILE A 44 18.34 -6.83 0.16
N ALA A 45 18.25 -6.21 1.34
CA ALA A 45 17.05 -5.50 1.77
C ALA A 45 16.67 -4.34 0.82
N LEU A 46 17.66 -3.58 0.34
CA LEU A 46 17.43 -2.49 -0.61
C LEU A 46 16.97 -2.99 -1.98
N LEU A 47 17.58 -4.06 -2.50
CA LEU A 47 17.18 -4.68 -3.78
C LEU A 47 15.78 -5.28 -3.68
N ALA A 48 15.49 -6.01 -2.60
CA ALA A 48 14.17 -6.56 -2.36
C ALA A 48 13.10 -5.45 -2.26
N GLY A 49 13.41 -4.36 -1.54
CA GLY A 49 12.55 -3.19 -1.44
C GLY A 49 12.32 -2.51 -2.79
N LEU A 50 13.35 -2.36 -3.62
CA LEU A 50 13.23 -1.78 -4.96
C LEU A 50 12.34 -2.65 -5.87
N VAL A 51 12.56 -3.97 -5.87
CA VAL A 51 11.75 -4.90 -6.68
C VAL A 51 10.30 -4.89 -6.21
N GLY A 52 10.05 -4.90 -4.90
CA GLY A 52 8.72 -4.76 -4.32
C GLY A 52 8.04 -3.43 -4.68
N ALA A 53 8.79 -2.33 -4.66
CA ALA A 53 8.30 -1.02 -5.05
C ALA A 53 7.91 -0.97 -6.53
N MET A 54 8.72 -1.55 -7.42
CA MET A 54 8.40 -1.64 -8.85
C MET A 54 7.17 -2.51 -9.12
N ALA A 55 7.08 -3.68 -8.51
CA ALA A 55 5.93 -4.57 -8.65
C ALA A 55 4.62 -3.93 -8.15
N SER A 56 4.69 -3.25 -7.00
CA SER A 56 3.52 -2.56 -6.43
C SER A 56 3.14 -1.27 -7.17
N LEU A 57 4.10 -0.59 -7.81
CA LEU A 57 3.83 0.59 -8.64
C LEU A 57 2.91 0.27 -9.82
N ALA A 58 3.06 -0.92 -10.42
CA ALA A 58 2.20 -1.40 -11.50
C ALA A 58 0.73 -1.51 -11.11
N ILE A 59 0.42 -1.55 -9.80
CA ILE A 59 -0.92 -1.73 -9.26
C ILE A 59 -1.61 -0.38 -9.01
N ILE A 60 -0.87 0.74 -8.89
CA ILE A 60 -1.45 2.07 -8.62
C ILE A 60 -2.57 2.45 -9.61
N PRO A 61 -2.46 2.22 -10.93
CA PRO A 61 -3.53 2.54 -11.87
C PRO A 61 -4.85 1.78 -11.60
N LEU A 62 -4.79 0.61 -10.96
CA LEU A 62 -5.96 -0.23 -10.62
C LEU A 62 -6.77 0.31 -9.44
N VAL A 63 -6.26 1.31 -8.73
CA VAL A 63 -6.92 1.85 -7.53
C VAL A 63 -8.18 2.64 -7.88
N VAL A 64 -8.14 3.42 -8.97
CA VAL A 64 -9.30 4.18 -9.46
C VAL A 64 -10.47 3.26 -9.87
N PRO A 65 -10.27 2.23 -10.73
CA PRO A 65 -11.35 1.32 -11.07
C PRO A 65 -11.84 0.52 -9.85
N PHE A 66 -10.96 0.14 -8.93
CA PHE A 66 -11.35 -0.50 -7.67
C PHE A 66 -12.33 0.36 -6.86
N PHE A 67 -11.97 1.61 -6.55
CA PHE A 67 -12.88 2.49 -5.80
C PHE A 67 -14.17 2.80 -6.57
N THR A 68 -14.11 2.84 -7.90
CA THR A 68 -15.29 3.06 -8.74
C THR A 68 -16.27 1.89 -8.67
N ILE A 69 -15.76 0.65 -8.72
CA ILE A 69 -16.58 -0.56 -8.60
C ILE A 69 -17.11 -0.69 -7.17
N MET A 70 -16.24 -0.53 -6.18
CA MET A 70 -16.59 -0.77 -4.78
C MET A 70 -17.53 0.28 -4.20
N SER A 71 -17.47 1.53 -4.69
CA SER A 71 -18.47 2.55 -4.34
C SER A 71 -19.86 2.26 -4.91
N ARG A 72 -19.95 1.53 -6.04
CA ARG A 72 -21.23 1.09 -6.61
C ARG A 72 -21.78 -0.17 -5.94
N CYS A 73 -20.91 -1.12 -5.63
CA CYS A 73 -21.31 -2.40 -5.01
C CYS A 73 -21.55 -2.27 -3.49
N CYS A 74 -20.75 -1.44 -2.82
CA CYS A 74 -20.73 -1.30 -1.36
C CYS A 74 -20.85 0.19 -0.97
N SER A 75 -21.91 0.85 -1.43
CA SER A 75 -22.13 2.28 -1.22
C SER A 75 -22.18 2.69 0.27
N ASP A 76 -22.62 1.79 1.15
CA ASP A 76 -22.76 2.06 2.58
C ASP A 76 -21.47 1.88 3.39
N TRP A 77 -20.40 1.39 2.76
CA TRP A 77 -19.16 1.13 3.47
C TRP A 77 -18.35 2.42 3.68
N PRO A 78 -17.80 2.62 4.90
CA PRO A 78 -16.94 3.78 5.12
C PRO A 78 -15.67 3.66 4.26
N ARG A 79 -15.21 4.79 3.71
CA ARG A 79 -14.02 4.85 2.84
C ARG A 79 -12.77 4.21 3.46
N ARG A 80 -12.66 4.24 4.79
CA ARG A 80 -11.58 3.58 5.53
C ARG A 80 -11.62 2.06 5.36
N THR A 81 -12.79 1.43 5.44
CA THR A 81 -12.94 -0.02 5.23
C THR A 81 -12.63 -0.40 3.78
N LEU A 82 -13.09 0.40 2.81
CA LEU A 82 -12.75 0.21 1.40
C LEU A 82 -11.24 0.33 1.14
N ALA A 83 -10.57 1.30 1.77
CA ALA A 83 -9.12 1.46 1.66
C ALA A 83 -8.36 0.30 2.31
N LEU A 84 -8.77 -0.17 3.49
CA LEU A 84 -8.16 -1.33 4.14
C LEU A 84 -8.31 -2.60 3.29
N LEU A 85 -9.50 -2.85 2.76
CA LEU A 85 -9.75 -3.98 1.86
C LEU A 85 -8.89 -3.89 0.61
N GLY A 86 -8.83 -2.71 -0.01
CA GLY A 86 -7.99 -2.46 -1.18
C GLY A 86 -6.51 -2.71 -0.89
N VAL A 87 -5.99 -2.26 0.25
CA VAL A 87 -4.60 -2.51 0.65
C VAL A 87 -4.31 -4.00 0.78
N VAL A 88 -5.16 -4.77 1.46
CA VAL A 88 -4.96 -6.21 1.61
C VAL A 88 -4.99 -6.90 0.24
N LEU A 89 -5.94 -6.53 -0.62
CA LEU A 89 -6.12 -7.15 -1.93
C LEU A 89 -4.95 -6.82 -2.87
N PHE A 90 -4.54 -5.55 -2.95
CA PHE A 90 -3.40 -5.12 -3.75
C PHE A 90 -2.06 -5.63 -3.22
N PHE A 91 -1.93 -5.81 -1.90
CA PHE A 91 -0.77 -6.46 -1.31
C PHE A 91 -0.64 -7.92 -1.76
N LEU A 92 -1.75 -8.68 -1.76
CA LEU A 92 -1.75 -10.05 -2.26
C LEU A 92 -1.44 -10.12 -3.76
N VAL A 93 -2.02 -9.20 -4.55
CA VAL A 93 -1.73 -9.11 -5.99
C VAL A 93 -0.26 -8.79 -6.24
N ALA A 94 0.33 -7.85 -5.48
CA ALA A 94 1.76 -7.53 -5.58
C ALA A 94 2.64 -8.74 -5.27
N ASN A 95 2.34 -9.46 -4.19
CA ASN A 95 3.07 -10.67 -3.80
C ASN A 95 2.94 -11.79 -4.82
N TYR A 96 1.75 -11.97 -5.41
CA TYR A 96 1.55 -12.93 -6.49
C TYR A 96 2.33 -12.53 -7.75
N LEU A 97 2.36 -11.24 -8.09
CA LEU A 97 3.17 -10.73 -9.21
C LEU A 97 4.67 -10.97 -8.97
N LEU A 98 5.14 -10.77 -7.73
CA LEU A 98 6.52 -11.03 -7.33
C LEU A 98 6.86 -12.52 -7.41
N LEU A 99 5.96 -13.41 -7.02
CA LEU A 99 6.13 -14.86 -7.15
C LEU A 99 6.30 -15.28 -8.62
N LEU A 100 5.58 -14.63 -9.54
CA LEU A 100 5.73 -14.87 -10.98
C LEU A 100 7.05 -14.32 -11.55
N LEU A 101 7.59 -13.26 -10.94
CA LEU A 101 8.79 -12.57 -11.42
C LEU A 101 10.10 -13.14 -10.85
N LEU A 102 10.04 -13.69 -9.63
CA LEU A 102 11.19 -14.17 -8.88
C LEU A 102 11.18 -15.69 -8.78
N PRO A 103 12.35 -16.34 -8.82
CA PRO A 103 12.46 -17.79 -8.60
C PRO A 103 12.34 -18.12 -7.11
N ILE A 104 11.18 -17.85 -6.52
CA ILE A 104 10.88 -18.13 -5.11
C ILE A 104 9.91 -19.30 -5.06
N ASP A 105 10.24 -20.32 -4.28
CA ASP A 105 9.52 -21.60 -4.28
C ASP A 105 8.15 -21.54 -3.58
N SER A 106 7.87 -20.50 -2.77
CA SER A 106 6.62 -20.42 -2.03
C SER A 106 6.11 -18.99 -1.79
N LEU A 107 4.78 -18.83 -1.92
CA LEU A 107 4.08 -17.59 -1.58
C LEU A 107 4.19 -17.27 -0.09
N THR A 108 4.20 -18.28 0.78
CA THR A 108 4.26 -18.11 2.24
C THR A 108 5.54 -17.40 2.67
N SER A 109 6.70 -17.81 2.12
CA SER A 109 7.98 -17.15 2.41
C SER A 109 7.99 -15.68 1.97
N LEU A 110 7.38 -15.40 0.82
CA LEU A 110 7.25 -14.05 0.27
C LEU A 110 6.32 -13.18 1.13
N LEU A 111 5.24 -13.76 1.68
CA LEU A 111 4.30 -13.08 2.57
C LEU A 111 4.93 -12.78 3.94
N GLU A 112 5.71 -13.69 4.50
CA GLU A 112 6.44 -13.46 5.75
C GLU A 112 7.44 -12.30 5.59
N MET A 113 8.21 -12.31 4.50
CA MET A 113 9.17 -11.25 4.20
C MET A 113 8.49 -9.90 3.91
N SER A 114 7.31 -9.90 3.28
CA SER A 114 6.58 -8.68 2.92
C SER A 114 5.60 -8.19 4.00
N LEU A 115 5.45 -8.92 5.10
CA LEU A 115 4.58 -8.55 6.22
C LEU A 115 4.84 -7.12 6.76
N PRO A 116 6.09 -6.64 6.86
CA PRO A 116 6.38 -5.27 7.29
C PRO A 116 5.77 -4.21 6.35
N TYR A 117 5.69 -4.50 5.04
CA TYR A 117 5.08 -3.60 4.06
C TYR A 117 3.57 -3.51 4.24
N LEU A 118 2.92 -4.64 4.56
CA LEU A 118 1.50 -4.67 4.91
C LEU A 118 1.24 -3.89 6.19
N GLY A 119 2.05 -4.11 7.24
CA GLY A 119 1.95 -3.37 8.49
C GLY A 119 2.06 -1.85 8.28
N ALA A 120 3.08 -1.41 7.53
CA ALA A 120 3.27 -0.01 7.17
C ALA A 120 2.10 0.55 6.34
N ALA A 121 1.56 -0.22 5.39
CA ALA A 121 0.41 0.18 4.60
C ALA A 121 -0.86 0.35 5.45
N LEU A 122 -1.11 -0.58 6.37
CA LEU A 122 -2.26 -0.51 7.28
C LEU A 122 -2.14 0.72 8.19
N LEU A 123 -0.97 0.98 8.77
CA LEU A 123 -0.71 2.19 9.57
C LEU A 123 -0.91 3.46 8.74
N ALA A 124 -0.43 3.48 7.49
CA ALA A 124 -0.65 4.58 6.57
C ALA A 124 -2.14 4.82 6.32
N VAL A 125 -2.95 3.77 6.08
CA VAL A 125 -4.41 3.90 5.93
C VAL A 125 -5.05 4.47 7.20
N LEU A 126 -4.67 3.97 8.37
CA LEU A 126 -5.21 4.44 9.64
C LEU A 126 -4.92 5.92 9.87
N TRP A 127 -3.73 6.39 9.47
CA TRP A 127 -3.33 7.78 9.56
C TRP A 127 -4.05 8.65 8.50
N LEU A 128 -4.06 8.22 7.24
CA LEU A 128 -4.62 8.98 6.11
C LEU A 128 -6.15 9.09 6.15
N TYR A 129 -6.82 8.13 6.78
CA TYR A 129 -8.27 8.05 6.95
C TYR A 129 -8.69 8.16 8.42
N GLY A 130 -7.79 8.67 9.27
CA GLY A 130 -8.04 8.87 10.70
C GLY A 130 -9.07 9.96 10.98
N PRO A 131 -9.73 9.92 12.16
CA PRO A 131 -10.79 10.86 12.53
C PRO A 131 -10.34 12.33 12.64
N ALA A 132 -9.03 12.60 12.75
CA ALA A 132 -8.47 13.94 12.93
C ALA A 132 -8.47 14.81 11.66
N GLN A 133 -8.66 14.25 10.45
CA GLN A 133 -8.77 15.05 9.22
C GLN A 133 -10.16 15.66 9.00
N ARG A 134 -11.08 15.53 9.97
CA ARG A 134 -12.42 16.13 9.96
C ARG A 134 -12.45 17.59 10.44
N ASN A 135 -11.30 18.28 10.44
CA ASN A 135 -11.26 19.73 10.67
C ASN A 135 -11.41 20.46 9.33
N VAL A 136 -12.63 20.49 8.81
CA VAL A 136 -13.05 21.64 8.00
C VAL A 136 -13.58 22.67 8.98
N PRO A 137 -12.98 23.86 9.10
CA PRO A 137 -13.60 24.92 9.87
C PRO A 137 -14.97 25.20 9.26
N ALA A 138 -16.01 25.09 10.08
CA ALA A 138 -17.28 25.73 9.79
C ALA A 138 -17.00 27.22 9.73
N VAL A 139 -16.85 27.78 8.52
CA VAL A 139 -16.94 29.22 8.35
C VAL A 139 -18.40 29.52 8.07
N SER A 140 -18.98 30.10 9.11
CA SER A 140 -20.26 30.81 9.25
C SER A 140 -20.66 31.64 8.04
#